data_AF-A0A1V4EHT6-F1
#
_entry.id   AF-A0A1V4EHT6-F1
#
_cell.length_a   1.000
_cell.length_b   1.000
_cell.length_c   1.000
_cell.angle_alpha   90.00
_cell.angle_beta   90.00
_cell.angle_gamma   90.00
#
_symmetry.space_group_name_H-M   'P 1'
#
loop_
_entity.id
_entity.type
_entity.pdbx_description
1 polymer ?
#
loop_
_entity_poly.entity_id
_entity_poly.type
_entity_poly.pdbx_seq_one_letter_code
_entity_poly.pdbx_strand_id
1 'polypeptide(L)'
;MAAATVSPRPRVGTVVARVQAALMLVVYGTAPLAFAVDMGIDRNCLGMWSATGDPMFFLYTDIAPTLAALCVLAAVRTPRHRFRRLAASRTTGRGSPWGSTPSSALPVPAGSSPAFRTTTCSRTGARDAVRIGAAWRTPTSSRPSAPAQPPGEDGLLREAQKNGLVAAGPGHLIVLSHSDFDICFTVETYRRRPPLELKGWDKVVEVGYESTTGQVRLMDPMAGQDDLPNLAFRGKGRYRIRVHYRRPDYDAWTPQHILLMVYPGRARPPVEYRRSPR
;
A
#
# COMPACT_ATOMS: atom_id res chain seq x y z
N MET A 1 40.81 -33.99 51.23
CA MET A 1 39.86 -33.70 50.13
C MET A 1 39.27 -32.31 50.39
N ALA A 2 39.78 -31.29 49.70
CA ALA A 2 39.28 -29.92 49.84
C ALA A 2 38.23 -29.66 48.74
N ALA A 3 36.99 -29.38 49.14
CA ALA A 3 35.91 -29.02 48.23
C ALA A 3 36.11 -27.56 47.78
N ALA A 4 36.42 -27.37 46.51
CA ALA A 4 36.51 -26.05 45.90
C ALA A 4 35.10 -25.44 45.82
N THR A 5 34.86 -24.39 46.60
CA THR A 5 33.64 -23.57 46.53
C THR A 5 33.70 -22.71 45.28
N VAL A 6 32.96 -23.11 44.24
CA VAL A 6 32.78 -22.32 43.02
C VAL A 6 31.93 -21.11 43.36
N SER A 7 32.55 -19.92 43.38
CA SER A 7 31.84 -18.65 43.59
C SER A 7 30.94 -18.34 42.39
N PRO A 8 29.66 -17.98 42.60
CA PRO A 8 28.73 -17.67 41.51
C PRO A 8 29.17 -16.38 40.81
N ARG A 9 29.60 -16.50 39.55
CA ARG A 9 29.96 -15.36 38.70
C ARG A 9 28.77 -14.38 38.58
N PRO A 10 29.05 -13.07 38.52
CA PRO A 10 28.02 -12.04 38.64
C PRO A 10 27.02 -12.06 37.49
N ARG A 11 25.75 -11.84 37.85
CA ARG A 11 24.55 -11.76 36.99
C ARG A 11 24.55 -10.61 35.98
N VAL A 12 25.67 -9.89 35.84
CA VAL A 12 25.79 -8.67 35.02
C VAL A 12 25.54 -8.97 33.55
N GLY A 13 26.07 -10.08 33.02
CA GLY A 13 25.84 -10.46 31.61
C GLY A 13 24.37 -10.70 31.27
N THR A 14 23.62 -11.30 32.19
CA THR A 14 22.16 -11.50 32.06
C THR A 14 21.39 -10.19 32.04
N VAL A 15 21.80 -9.23 32.87
CA VAL A 15 21.15 -7.91 32.94
C VAL A 15 21.43 -7.12 31.65
N VAL A 16 22.68 -7.07 31.20
CA VAL A 16 23.06 -6.36 29.96
C VAL A 16 22.32 -6.93 28.74
N ALA A 17 22.28 -8.27 28.59
CA ALA A 17 21.58 -8.91 27.48
C ALA A 17 20.06 -8.60 27.47
N ARG A 18 19.43 -8.53 28.65
CA ARG A 18 18.01 -8.17 28.77
C ARG A 18 17.74 -6.72 28.40
N VAL A 19 18.58 -5.79 28.85
CA VAL A 19 18.45 -4.37 28.55
C VAL A 19 18.62 -4.12 27.04
N GLN A 20 19.64 -4.72 26.43
CA GLN A 20 19.87 -4.58 24.99
C GLN A 20 18.72 -5.15 24.15
N ALA A 21 18.22 -6.34 24.49
CA ALA A 21 17.08 -6.93 23.79
C ALA A 21 15.79 -6.11 23.96
N ALA A 22 15.55 -5.55 25.15
CA ALA A 22 14.42 -4.66 25.38
C ALA A 22 14.51 -3.39 24.52
N LEU A 23 15.70 -2.79 24.39
CA LEU A 23 15.90 -1.59 23.58
C LEU A 23 15.69 -1.87 22.09
N MET A 24 16.16 -3.03 21.59
CA MET A 24 15.88 -3.47 20.22
C MET A 24 14.38 -3.65 19.96
N LEU A 25 13.62 -4.21 20.92
CA LEU A 25 12.16 -4.33 20.79
C LEU A 25 11.45 -2.97 20.81
N VAL A 26 11.96 -1.99 21.53
CA VAL A 26 11.36 -0.63 21.52
C VAL A 26 11.62 0.06 20.18
N VAL A 27 12.83 -0.06 19.63
CA VAL A 27 13.20 0.61 18.38
C VAL A 27 12.59 -0.09 17.15
N TYR A 28 12.66 -1.42 17.10
CA TYR A 28 12.29 -2.21 15.91
C TYR A 28 10.97 -2.98 16.06
N GLY A 29 10.45 -3.10 17.28
CA GLY A 29 9.25 -3.90 17.56
C GLY A 29 7.93 -3.16 17.37
N THR A 30 7.94 -1.86 17.11
CA THR A 30 6.71 -1.06 16.93
C THR A 30 5.91 -1.51 15.70
N ALA A 31 6.58 -1.70 14.56
CA ALA A 31 5.94 -2.17 13.32
C ALA A 31 5.32 -3.58 13.45
N PRO A 32 6.05 -4.62 13.91
CA PRO A 32 5.45 -5.94 14.07
C PRO A 32 4.39 -5.99 15.18
N LEU A 33 4.49 -5.12 16.21
CA LEU A 33 3.45 -4.99 17.23
C LEU A 33 2.19 -4.34 16.68
N ALA A 34 2.31 -3.26 15.89
CA ALA A 34 1.18 -2.65 15.20
C ALA A 34 0.49 -3.66 14.26
N PHE A 35 1.28 -4.42 13.49
CA PHE A 35 0.76 -5.50 12.65
C PHE A 35 0.01 -6.58 13.47
N ALA A 36 0.59 -7.01 14.60
CA ALA A 36 -0.05 -8.00 15.47
C ALA A 36 -1.34 -7.46 16.12
N VAL A 37 -1.39 -6.16 16.42
CA VAL A 37 -2.58 -5.48 16.93
C VAL A 37 -3.66 -5.43 15.84
N ASP A 38 -3.32 -5.02 14.62
CA ASP A 38 -4.25 -4.96 13.49
C ASP A 38 -4.85 -6.34 13.19
N MET A 39 -4.03 -7.40 13.23
CA MET A 39 -4.47 -8.80 13.12
C MET A 39 -5.40 -9.24 14.26
N GLY A 40 -5.19 -8.71 15.46
CA GLY A 40 -6.02 -8.99 16.62
C GLY A 40 -7.37 -8.27 16.57
N ILE A 41 -7.41 -7.08 15.96
CA ILE A 41 -8.62 -6.26 15.79
C ILE A 41 -9.48 -6.79 14.65
N ASP A 42 -8.88 -7.11 13.49
CA ASP A 42 -9.61 -7.66 12.35
C ASP A 42 -8.81 -8.76 11.63
N ARG A 43 -9.41 -9.95 11.57
CA ARG A 43 -8.83 -11.11 10.86
C ARG A 43 -8.92 -10.96 9.33
N ASN A 44 -9.76 -10.06 8.81
CA ASN A 44 -9.82 -9.75 7.39
C ASN A 44 -8.62 -8.93 6.91
N CYS A 45 -7.85 -8.31 7.81
CA CYS A 45 -6.61 -7.62 7.46
C CYS A 45 -5.58 -8.57 6.81
N LEU A 46 -5.59 -9.87 7.14
CA LEU A 46 -4.70 -10.86 6.52
C LEU A 46 -4.78 -10.85 4.99
N GLY A 47 -6.00 -10.73 4.44
CA GLY A 47 -6.21 -10.68 3.00
C GLY A 47 -5.74 -9.39 2.34
N MET A 48 -5.75 -8.28 3.07
CA MET A 48 -5.26 -6.97 2.62
C MET A 48 -3.73 -6.97 2.51
N TRP A 49 -3.05 -7.56 3.49
CA TRP A 49 -1.58 -7.67 3.51
C TRP A 49 -1.06 -8.83 2.63
N SER A 50 -1.89 -9.83 2.30
CA SER A 50 -1.52 -11.00 1.49
C SER A 50 -2.09 -11.00 0.07
N ALA A 51 -2.22 -9.82 -0.56
CA ALA A 51 -2.97 -9.63 -1.81
C ALA A 51 -2.51 -10.47 -3.02
N THR A 52 -1.41 -11.24 -2.91
CA THR A 52 -0.92 -12.15 -3.96
C THR A 52 -1.09 -13.64 -3.66
N GLY A 53 -1.73 -14.05 -2.55
CA GLY A 53 -1.94 -15.47 -2.21
C GLY A 53 -0.69 -16.18 -1.67
N ASP A 54 0.50 -15.60 -1.87
CA ASP A 54 1.71 -15.89 -1.11
C ASP A 54 1.87 -14.86 0.01
N PRO A 55 2.28 -15.28 1.22
CA PRO A 55 2.60 -14.35 2.29
C PRO A 55 3.84 -13.56 1.90
N MET A 56 3.65 -12.43 1.21
CA MET A 56 4.66 -11.38 1.09
C MET A 56 4.82 -10.76 2.47
N PHE A 57 5.63 -11.41 3.30
CA PHE A 57 6.28 -10.72 4.40
C PHE A 57 7.12 -9.63 3.74
N PHE A 58 6.65 -8.38 3.80
CA PHE A 58 7.55 -7.25 3.68
C PHE A 58 8.66 -7.52 4.69
N LEU A 59 9.82 -7.96 4.21
CA LEU A 59 11.05 -8.04 4.97
C LEU A 59 11.44 -6.59 5.28
N TYR A 60 10.66 -5.93 6.14
CA TYR A 60 11.12 -4.77 6.84
C TYR A 60 12.44 -5.17 7.47
N THR A 61 13.45 -4.32 7.29
CA THR A 61 14.77 -4.41 7.91
C THR A 61 14.72 -4.63 9.43
N ASP A 62 13.53 -4.47 10.01
CA ASP A 62 13.23 -4.45 11.44
C ASP A 62 12.77 -5.83 11.97
N ILE A 63 12.42 -6.80 11.09
CA ILE A 63 12.02 -8.15 11.53
C ILE A 63 13.20 -8.92 12.11
N ALA A 64 14.35 -8.90 11.42
CA ALA A 64 15.56 -9.58 11.86
C ALA A 64 16.03 -9.14 13.28
N PRO A 65 16.17 -7.84 13.59
CA PRO A 65 16.55 -7.40 14.94
C PRO A 65 15.47 -7.72 15.99
N THR A 66 14.19 -7.69 15.63
CA THR A 66 13.09 -8.07 16.53
C THR A 66 13.15 -9.55 16.91
N LEU A 67 13.33 -10.45 15.92
CA LEU A 67 13.48 -11.88 16.17
C LEU A 67 14.76 -12.18 16.96
N ALA A 68 15.87 -11.52 16.64
CA ALA A 68 17.11 -11.65 17.39
C ALA A 68 16.92 -11.26 18.86
N ALA A 69 16.23 -10.14 19.13
CA ALA A 69 15.91 -9.70 20.49
C ALA A 69 15.03 -10.70 21.24
N LEU A 70 14.01 -11.26 20.59
CA LEU A 70 13.17 -12.31 21.17
C LEU A 70 13.97 -13.59 21.48
N CYS A 71 14.87 -14.00 20.59
CA CYS A 71 15.77 -15.14 20.81
C CYS A 71 16.73 -14.92 21.99
N VAL A 72 17.32 -13.72 22.11
CA VAL A 72 18.17 -13.36 23.25
C VAL A 72 17.36 -13.41 24.55
N LEU A 73 16.14 -12.88 24.57
CA LEU A 73 15.27 -12.97 25.75
C LEU A 73 14.89 -14.42 26.08
N ALA A 74 14.64 -15.26 25.08
CA ALA A 74 14.34 -16.68 25.26
C ALA A 74 15.55 -17.45 25.84
N ALA A 75 16.75 -17.20 25.33
CA ALA A 75 17.99 -17.82 25.83
C ALA A 75 18.33 -17.41 27.27
N VAL A 76 17.95 -16.19 27.66
CA VAL A 76 18.22 -15.64 29.01
C VAL A 76 17.03 -15.87 29.97
N ARG A 77 15.98 -16.57 29.53
CA ARG A 77 14.90 -17.04 30.42
C ARG A 77 15.40 -18.21 31.25
N THR A 78 15.54 -17.98 32.54
CA THR A 78 15.66 -19.03 33.55
C THR A 78 14.43 -19.96 33.47
N PRO A 79 14.60 -21.29 33.49
CA PRO A 79 13.52 -22.27 33.29
C PRO A 79 12.38 -22.06 34.31
N ARG A 80 11.23 -21.61 33.80
CA ARG A 80 10.03 -21.28 34.57
C ARG A 80 9.18 -22.52 34.81
N HIS A 81 9.48 -23.29 35.86
CA HIS A 81 8.60 -24.37 36.35
C HIS A 81 7.44 -23.87 37.25
N ARG A 82 7.18 -22.55 37.32
CA ARG A 82 6.18 -21.96 38.27
C ARG A 82 5.07 -21.09 37.67
N PHE A 83 4.98 -20.91 36.36
CA PHE A 83 4.00 -19.95 35.77
C PHE A 83 2.65 -20.54 35.34
N ARG A 84 2.30 -21.75 35.80
CA ARG A 84 1.07 -22.45 35.40
C ARG A 84 -0.20 -22.06 36.17
N ARG A 85 -0.24 -20.90 36.88
CA ARG A 85 -1.38 -20.55 37.76
C ARG A 85 -2.02 -19.18 37.58
N LEU A 86 -1.73 -18.42 36.52
CA LEU A 86 -2.37 -17.11 36.32
C LEU A 86 -3.02 -16.89 34.94
N ALA A 87 -3.23 -17.94 34.14
CA ALA A 87 -4.00 -17.86 32.91
C ALA A 87 -5.38 -18.52 33.08
N ALA A 88 -6.19 -17.97 33.98
CA ALA A 88 -7.63 -18.22 34.05
C ALA A 88 -8.31 -16.95 34.58
N SER A 89 -9.44 -16.58 33.95
CA SER A 89 -10.16 -15.29 34.05
C SER A 89 -9.51 -14.17 33.21
N ARG A 90 -10.18 -13.43 32.32
CA ARG A 90 -11.60 -13.07 32.22
C ARG A 90 -11.96 -12.83 30.75
N THR A 91 -13.06 -13.45 30.31
CA THR A 91 -13.87 -13.07 29.15
C THR A 91 -14.98 -12.14 29.61
N THR A 92 -15.25 -11.08 28.84
CA THR A 92 -16.49 -10.25 28.67
C THR A 92 -16.00 -8.89 28.16
N GLY A 93 -16.38 -8.29 27.03
CA GLY A 93 -17.61 -8.31 26.25
C GLY A 93 -18.04 -6.84 26.02
N ARG A 94 -18.71 -6.53 24.89
CA ARG A 94 -19.38 -5.25 24.52
C ARG A 94 -18.45 -4.19 23.88
N GLY A 95 -18.76 -3.48 22.79
CA GLY A 95 -19.88 -3.36 21.85
C GLY A 95 -19.58 -2.16 20.92
N SER A 96 -19.95 -2.23 19.63
CA SER A 96 -19.92 -1.12 18.65
C SER A 96 -21.25 -0.34 18.72
N PRO A 97 -21.32 0.98 18.42
CA PRO A 97 -21.75 1.39 17.06
C PRO A 97 -21.31 2.79 16.52
N TRP A 98 -21.15 2.85 15.19
CA TRP A 98 -21.59 3.88 14.21
C TRP A 98 -20.93 5.27 14.09
N GLY A 99 -20.76 5.70 12.82
CA GLY A 99 -20.73 7.10 12.41
C GLY A 99 -20.04 7.38 11.06
N SER A 100 -20.74 7.21 9.94
CA SER A 100 -20.33 7.71 8.62
C SER A 100 -21.21 8.90 8.19
N THR A 101 -20.59 9.97 7.70
CA THR A 101 -21.23 11.19 7.15
C THR A 101 -21.01 11.30 5.64
N PRO A 102 -22.00 11.78 4.85
CA PRO A 102 -21.85 11.93 3.40
C PRO A 102 -21.53 13.37 2.94
N SER A 103 -20.71 13.43 1.87
CA SER A 103 -20.82 14.25 0.64
C SER A 103 -20.95 15.79 0.66
N SER A 104 -20.15 16.44 -0.19
CA SER A 104 -20.50 17.66 -0.94
C SER A 104 -19.58 17.82 -2.16
N ALA A 105 -20.14 17.76 -3.36
CA ALA A 105 -19.45 18.04 -4.63
C ALA A 105 -20.05 19.29 -5.28
N LEU A 106 -19.18 20.16 -5.81
CA LEU A 106 -19.55 21.35 -6.59
C LEU A 106 -19.43 21.08 -8.11
N PRO A 107 -20.16 21.83 -8.97
CA PRO A 107 -20.23 21.57 -10.40
C PRO A 107 -19.08 22.20 -11.20
N VAL A 108 -18.69 21.54 -12.28
CA VAL A 108 -17.67 21.97 -13.26
C VAL A 108 -18.34 22.12 -14.63
N PRO A 109 -17.95 23.13 -15.45
CA PRO A 109 -18.66 23.49 -16.68
C PRO A 109 -18.48 22.48 -17.83
N ALA A 110 -19.42 22.57 -18.78
CA ALA A 110 -19.62 21.63 -19.86
C ALA A 110 -18.53 21.72 -20.94
N GLY A 111 -17.75 20.66 -21.05
CA GLY A 111 -16.90 20.34 -22.18
C GLY A 111 -16.54 18.86 -22.12
N SER A 112 -17.26 18.03 -22.90
CA SER A 112 -17.23 16.55 -22.84
C SER A 112 -17.45 15.98 -21.44
N SER A 113 -18.69 15.75 -21.04
CA SER A 113 -18.98 15.18 -19.72
C SER A 113 -18.35 13.80 -19.56
N PRO A 114 -17.67 13.52 -18.44
CA PRO A 114 -17.19 12.18 -18.15
C PRO A 114 -18.39 11.23 -18.03
N ALA A 115 -18.20 9.98 -18.46
CA ALA A 115 -19.17 8.91 -18.22
C ALA A 115 -19.30 8.59 -16.74
N PHE A 116 -18.23 8.82 -15.97
CA PHE A 116 -18.20 8.67 -14.53
C PHE A 116 -17.11 9.59 -13.95
N ARG A 117 -17.41 10.24 -12.82
CA ARG A 117 -16.44 11.02 -12.03
C ARG A 117 -16.61 10.66 -10.56
N THR A 118 -15.52 10.40 -9.86
CA THR A 118 -15.51 10.28 -8.39
C THR A 118 -14.22 10.82 -7.83
N THR A 119 -14.32 11.48 -6.68
CA THR A 119 -13.19 12.04 -5.95
C THR A 119 -13.21 11.49 -4.54
N THR A 120 -12.06 10.97 -4.10
CA THR A 120 -11.83 10.53 -2.73
C THR A 120 -10.58 11.25 -2.21
N CYS A 121 -10.67 11.83 -1.03
CA CYS A 121 -9.51 12.37 -0.32
C CYS A 121 -9.20 11.47 0.87
N SER A 122 -8.00 10.92 0.89
CA SER A 122 -7.51 10.04 1.94
C SER A 122 -6.40 10.73 2.72
N ARG A 123 -6.46 10.58 4.05
CA ARG A 123 -5.40 11.00 4.97
C ARG A 123 -4.43 9.82 5.16
N THR A 124 -3.75 9.41 4.10
CA THR A 124 -2.76 8.32 4.17
C THR A 124 -1.40 8.87 4.52
N GLY A 125 -1.07 8.85 5.81
CA GLY A 125 0.28 9.10 6.30
C GLY A 125 1.16 7.86 6.16
N ALA A 126 1.56 7.49 4.95
CA ALA A 126 2.73 6.64 4.71
C ALA A 126 3.01 6.47 3.21
N ARG A 127 4.28 6.17 2.93
CA ARG A 127 4.88 6.15 1.60
C ARG A 127 4.30 5.07 0.71
N ASP A 128 3.39 5.42 -0.20
CA ASP A 128 3.04 4.47 -1.25
C ASP A 128 2.62 5.04 -2.61
N ALA A 129 3.01 4.29 -3.64
CA ALA A 129 2.53 4.43 -5.00
C ALA A 129 1.12 3.84 -5.08
N VAL A 130 0.19 4.57 -5.69
CA VAL A 130 -1.16 4.06 -5.92
C VAL A 130 -1.09 3.05 -7.07
N ARG A 131 -1.43 1.80 -6.77
CA ARG A 131 -1.46 0.73 -7.78
C ARG A 131 -2.86 0.63 -8.35
N ILE A 132 -2.93 0.43 -9.66
CA ILE A 132 -4.18 0.08 -10.34
C ILE A 132 -4.00 -1.35 -10.84
N GLY A 133 -4.60 -2.29 -10.12
CA GLY A 133 -4.56 -3.70 -10.44
C GLY A 133 -5.78 -4.12 -11.26
N ALA A 134 -5.57 -5.03 -12.20
CA ALA A 134 -6.65 -5.95 -12.57
C ALA A 134 -6.85 -6.94 -11.43
N ALA A 135 -8.08 -7.14 -10.98
CA ALA A 135 -8.41 -8.22 -10.05
C ALA A 135 -8.08 -9.57 -10.73
N TRP A 136 -6.98 -10.19 -10.35
CA TRP A 136 -6.58 -11.50 -10.84
C TRP A 136 -7.46 -12.55 -10.16
N ARG A 137 -8.54 -12.97 -10.83
CA ARG A 137 -9.08 -14.31 -10.58
C ARG A 137 -8.24 -15.27 -11.40
N THR A 138 -7.53 -16.19 -10.74
CA THR A 138 -6.78 -17.26 -11.40
C THR A 138 -7.72 -18.01 -12.36
N PRO A 139 -7.45 -18.00 -13.67
CA PRO A 139 -8.13 -18.90 -14.59
C PRO A 139 -7.55 -20.30 -14.32
N THR A 140 -8.40 -21.26 -13.99
CA THR A 140 -8.08 -22.68 -14.16
C THR A 140 -7.84 -22.92 -15.66
N SER A 141 -6.60 -22.78 -16.11
CA SER A 141 -6.15 -23.05 -17.47
C SER A 141 -4.96 -23.99 -17.42
N SER A 142 -5.17 -25.20 -17.91
CA SER A 142 -4.28 -26.36 -17.88
C SER A 142 -3.14 -26.31 -18.89
N ARG A 143 -2.39 -25.20 -18.95
CA ARG A 143 -1.18 -25.11 -19.79
C ARG A 143 0.02 -24.63 -18.97
N PRO A 144 1.13 -25.39 -18.92
CA PRO A 144 2.32 -24.94 -18.21
C PRO A 144 2.95 -23.80 -19.03
N SER A 145 2.66 -22.58 -18.63
CA SER A 145 3.42 -21.40 -19.03
C SER A 145 4.62 -21.28 -18.09
N ALA A 146 5.73 -20.78 -18.63
CA ALA A 146 6.95 -20.45 -17.90
C ALA A 146 6.63 -19.75 -16.57
N PRO A 147 7.46 -19.92 -15.51
CA PRO A 147 7.17 -19.34 -14.20
C PRO A 147 6.86 -17.85 -14.36
N ALA A 148 5.64 -17.47 -14.01
CA ALA A 148 5.22 -16.09 -13.99
C ALA A 148 6.16 -15.34 -13.04
N GLN A 149 6.89 -14.36 -13.54
CA GLN A 149 7.66 -13.46 -12.69
C GLN A 149 6.72 -12.87 -11.63
N PRO A 150 7.17 -12.73 -10.37
CA PRO A 150 6.33 -12.17 -9.34
C PRO A 150 5.79 -10.81 -9.78
N PRO A 151 4.48 -10.54 -9.58
CA PRO A 151 3.87 -9.29 -10.01
C PRO A 151 4.54 -8.10 -9.30
N GLY A 152 5.36 -7.35 -10.03
CA GLY A 152 6.10 -6.19 -9.53
C GLY A 152 7.55 -6.07 -10.02
N GLU A 153 8.12 -7.10 -10.63
CA GLU A 153 9.51 -7.12 -11.12
C GLU A 153 9.67 -6.80 -12.62
N ASP A 154 8.66 -6.25 -13.28
CA ASP A 154 8.72 -5.89 -14.70
C ASP A 154 9.41 -4.54 -14.98
N GLY A 155 10.04 -3.95 -13.96
CA GLY A 155 10.68 -2.64 -14.03
C GLY A 155 9.71 -1.47 -14.11
N LEU A 156 8.40 -1.69 -13.94
CA LEU A 156 7.39 -0.65 -14.13
C LEU A 156 7.57 0.55 -13.17
N LEU A 157 8.00 0.29 -11.93
CA LEU A 157 8.35 1.35 -10.98
C LEU A 157 9.47 2.24 -11.51
N ARG A 158 10.52 1.64 -12.09
CA ARG A 158 11.64 2.38 -12.69
C ARG A 158 11.15 3.25 -13.86
N GLU A 159 10.20 2.77 -14.65
CA GLU A 159 9.65 3.55 -15.77
C GLU A 159 8.73 4.68 -15.30
N ALA A 160 7.97 4.44 -14.23
CA ALA A 160 7.20 5.50 -13.59
C ALA A 160 8.13 6.56 -12.99
N GLN A 161 9.29 6.18 -12.44
CA GLN A 161 10.31 7.10 -11.92
C GLN A 161 11.00 7.90 -13.04
N LYS A 162 11.21 7.33 -14.23
CA LYS A 162 11.82 8.06 -15.37
C LYS A 162 11.02 9.29 -15.78
N ASN A 163 9.70 9.14 -15.92
CA ASN A 163 8.82 10.30 -16.14
C ASN A 163 8.38 10.95 -14.83
N GLY A 164 8.56 10.29 -13.68
CA GLY A 164 8.27 10.73 -12.33
C GLY A 164 6.77 10.87 -12.00
N LEU A 165 5.88 10.12 -12.66
CA LEU A 165 4.45 10.15 -12.35
C LEU A 165 3.72 8.84 -12.60
N VAL A 166 3.83 8.22 -13.77
CA VAL A 166 2.97 7.07 -14.11
C VAL A 166 3.63 6.13 -15.10
N ALA A 167 3.40 4.83 -14.93
CA ALA A 167 3.71 3.83 -15.95
C ALA A 167 2.63 2.74 -16.00
N ALA A 168 2.45 2.15 -17.19
CA ALA A 168 1.52 1.06 -17.44
C ALA A 168 2.25 -0.17 -17.98
N GLY A 169 1.91 -1.34 -17.45
CA GLY A 169 2.27 -2.66 -17.96
C GLY A 169 1.01 -3.49 -18.23
N PRO A 170 1.15 -4.71 -18.77
CA PRO A 170 0.02 -5.61 -18.94
C PRO A 170 -0.67 -5.90 -17.59
N GLY A 171 -1.96 -5.58 -17.49
CA GLY A 171 -2.78 -5.88 -16.31
C GLY A 171 -2.54 -5.01 -15.06
N HIS A 172 -1.59 -4.08 -15.09
CA HIS A 172 -1.32 -3.21 -13.94
C HIS A 172 -0.73 -1.84 -14.33
N LEU A 173 -0.96 -0.84 -13.49
CA LEU A 173 -0.47 0.53 -13.66
C LEU A 173 -0.03 1.08 -12.30
N ILE A 174 1.05 1.85 -12.30
CA ILE A 174 1.59 2.52 -11.11
C ILE A 174 1.45 4.02 -11.31
N VAL A 175 0.84 4.70 -10.33
CA VAL A 175 0.86 6.16 -10.21
C VAL A 175 1.69 6.53 -8.98
N LEU A 176 2.73 7.34 -9.19
CA LEU A 176 3.57 7.86 -8.12
C LEU A 176 2.88 9.03 -7.45
N SER A 177 2.94 9.04 -6.13
CA SER A 177 2.42 10.11 -5.27
C SER A 177 3.52 10.53 -4.29
N HIS A 178 3.38 11.72 -3.70
CA HIS A 178 4.22 12.16 -2.59
C HIS A 178 3.62 11.68 -1.28
N SER A 179 4.44 11.04 -0.45
CA SER A 179 4.00 10.34 0.76
C SER A 179 3.70 11.23 1.95
N ASP A 180 4.35 12.39 1.99
CA ASP A 180 4.25 13.31 3.12
C ASP A 180 2.95 14.14 3.13
N PHE A 181 2.04 13.91 2.17
CA PHE A 181 0.84 14.72 1.99
C PHE A 181 -0.41 13.88 1.76
N ASP A 182 -1.53 14.35 2.30
CA ASP A 182 -2.88 13.82 2.02
C ASP A 182 -3.15 13.81 0.51
N ILE A 183 -3.82 12.77 0.03
CA ILE A 183 -4.05 12.55 -1.41
C ILE A 183 -5.52 12.78 -1.74
N CYS A 184 -5.81 13.79 -2.55
CA CYS A 184 -7.09 13.94 -3.21
C CYS A 184 -7.02 13.33 -4.61
N PHE A 185 -7.58 12.13 -4.74
CA PHE A 185 -7.59 11.36 -5.97
C PHE A 185 -8.95 11.49 -6.66
N THR A 186 -8.95 11.98 -7.89
CA THR A 186 -10.13 12.05 -8.75
C THR A 186 -9.96 11.12 -9.93
N VAL A 187 -10.99 10.33 -10.20
CA VAL A 187 -11.03 9.46 -11.38
C VAL A 187 -12.18 9.83 -12.28
N GLU A 188 -11.86 9.91 -13.57
CA GLU A 188 -12.80 10.22 -14.62
C GLU A 188 -12.68 9.22 -15.76
N THR A 189 -13.80 8.72 -16.26
CA THR A 189 -13.82 7.89 -17.46
C THR A 189 -14.53 8.63 -18.58
N TYR A 190 -14.01 8.52 -19.82
CA TYR A 190 -14.58 9.19 -20.98
C TYR A 190 -14.80 8.20 -22.13
N ARG A 191 -15.93 8.33 -22.82
CA ARG A 191 -16.24 7.51 -24.00
C ARG A 191 -15.37 7.85 -25.22
N ARG A 192 -14.76 9.04 -25.22
CA ARG A 192 -13.88 9.58 -26.28
C ARG A 192 -12.70 10.29 -25.62
N ARG A 193 -11.67 10.64 -26.40
CA ARG A 193 -10.51 11.38 -25.89
C ARG A 193 -10.94 12.77 -25.37
N PRO A 194 -10.73 13.09 -24.08
CA PRO A 194 -11.03 14.40 -23.53
C PRO A 194 -10.01 15.45 -24.02
N PRO A 195 -10.39 16.76 -24.03
CA PRO A 195 -9.48 17.87 -24.27
C PRO A 195 -8.23 17.81 -23.39
N LEU A 196 -7.14 18.45 -23.84
CA LEU A 196 -5.90 18.52 -23.06
C LEU A 196 -5.94 19.70 -22.10
N GLU A 197 -6.01 19.40 -20.80
CA GLU A 197 -6.03 20.40 -19.73
C GLU A 197 -4.65 20.51 -19.07
N LEU A 198 -3.92 21.59 -19.34
CA LEU A 198 -2.59 21.81 -18.74
C LEU A 198 -2.58 22.88 -17.65
N LYS A 199 -3.60 23.76 -17.63
CA LYS A 199 -3.67 24.88 -16.70
C LYS A 199 -3.94 24.37 -15.29
N GLY A 200 -3.18 24.87 -14.31
CA GLY A 200 -3.32 24.49 -12.90
C GLY A 200 -2.74 23.12 -12.52
N TRP A 201 -2.12 22.40 -13.45
CA TRP A 201 -1.44 21.14 -13.18
C TRP A 201 0.07 21.32 -13.31
N ASP A 202 0.86 20.73 -12.41
CA ASP A 202 2.31 20.80 -12.48
C ASP A 202 2.88 19.77 -13.45
N LYS A 203 2.18 18.64 -13.56
CA LYS A 203 2.64 17.51 -14.37
C LYS A 203 1.49 16.76 -15.00
N VAL A 204 1.62 16.45 -16.28
CA VAL A 204 0.60 15.73 -17.04
C VAL A 204 1.27 14.69 -17.93
N VAL A 205 0.96 13.43 -17.68
CA VAL A 205 1.56 12.28 -18.39
C VAL A 205 0.45 11.34 -18.87
N GLU A 206 0.55 10.86 -20.11
CA GLU A 206 -0.42 9.97 -20.72
C GLU A 206 0.23 8.67 -21.19
N VAL A 207 -0.25 7.54 -20.69
CA VAL A 207 0.27 6.20 -21.00
C VAL A 207 -0.79 5.33 -21.69
N GLY A 208 -0.32 4.34 -22.45
CA GLY A 208 -1.18 3.30 -23.02
C GLY A 208 -1.33 2.16 -22.03
N TYR A 209 -2.55 1.68 -21.84
CA TYR A 209 -2.86 0.58 -20.94
C TYR A 209 -3.74 -0.47 -21.64
N GLU A 210 -3.43 -1.75 -21.45
CA GLU A 210 -4.20 -2.87 -22.00
C GLU A 210 -4.88 -3.64 -20.87
N SER A 211 -6.22 -3.57 -20.84
CA SER A 211 -7.05 -4.33 -19.92
C SER A 211 -7.37 -5.70 -20.53
N THR A 212 -6.68 -6.73 -20.06
CA THR A 212 -6.89 -8.12 -20.50
C THR A 212 -8.12 -8.76 -19.85
N THR A 213 -8.49 -8.32 -18.65
CA THR A 213 -9.62 -8.83 -17.87
C THR A 213 -10.90 -8.02 -18.08
N GLY A 214 -10.77 -6.77 -18.52
CA GLY A 214 -11.87 -5.81 -18.54
C GLY A 214 -12.20 -5.25 -17.16
N GLN A 215 -11.28 -5.45 -16.20
CA GLN A 215 -11.35 -4.91 -14.85
C GLN A 215 -10.09 -4.09 -14.59
N VAL A 216 -10.29 -2.82 -14.23
CA VAL A 216 -9.23 -1.88 -13.87
C VAL A 216 -9.73 -1.19 -12.61
N ARG A 217 -9.15 -1.54 -11.46
CA ARG A 217 -9.57 -1.01 -10.16
C ARG A 217 -8.42 -0.27 -9.53
N LEU A 218 -8.72 0.89 -8.95
CA LEU A 218 -7.77 1.56 -8.08
C LEU A 218 -7.63 0.71 -6.82
N MET A 219 -6.39 0.49 -6.41
CA MET A 219 -6.06 -0.16 -5.15
C MET A 219 -5.14 0.79 -4.40
N ASP A 220 -5.64 1.30 -3.28
CA ASP A 220 -4.79 1.90 -2.26
C ASP A 220 -4.15 0.74 -1.49
N PRO A 221 -2.82 0.52 -1.59
CA PRO A 221 -2.16 -0.60 -0.91
C PRO A 221 -2.23 -0.51 0.61
N MET A 222 -2.51 0.68 1.17
CA MET A 222 -2.60 0.90 2.61
C MET A 222 -4.04 0.90 3.12
N ALA A 223 -4.95 1.57 2.41
CA ALA A 223 -6.35 1.65 2.83
C ALA A 223 -7.17 0.44 2.38
N GLY A 224 -6.65 -0.40 1.48
CA GLY A 224 -7.37 -1.53 0.88
C GLY A 224 -8.66 -1.09 0.18
N GLN A 225 -8.73 0.19 -0.20
CA GLN A 225 -9.98 0.83 -0.55
C GLN A 225 -10.36 0.49 -1.98
N ASP A 226 -11.47 -0.24 -2.10
CA ASP A 226 -11.94 -0.87 -3.32
C ASP A 226 -13.20 -0.18 -3.88
N ASP A 227 -13.58 0.97 -3.29
CA ASP A 227 -14.86 1.67 -3.49
C ASP A 227 -14.95 2.41 -4.83
N LEU A 228 -13.84 2.53 -5.56
CA LEU A 228 -13.85 3.12 -6.89
C LEU A 228 -14.35 2.10 -7.92
N PRO A 229 -15.21 2.52 -8.86
CA PRO A 229 -15.74 1.58 -9.84
C PRO A 229 -14.65 1.10 -10.79
N ASN A 230 -14.99 0.05 -11.52
CA ASN A 230 -14.16 -0.43 -12.61
C ASN A 230 -13.95 0.66 -13.68
N LEU A 231 -12.69 1.04 -13.90
CA LEU A 231 -12.28 2.06 -14.87
C LEU A 231 -12.25 1.54 -16.31
N ALA A 232 -12.23 0.21 -16.50
CA ALA A 232 -12.44 -0.42 -17.80
C ALA A 232 -13.94 -0.50 -18.13
N PHE A 233 -14.58 0.66 -18.24
CA PHE A 233 -16.03 0.79 -18.45
C PHE A 233 -16.53 0.16 -19.78
N ARG A 234 -15.64 -0.17 -20.72
CA ARG A 234 -15.97 -0.93 -21.96
C ARG A 234 -15.56 -2.40 -21.88
N GLY A 235 -15.14 -2.88 -20.72
CA GLY A 235 -14.56 -4.20 -20.55
C GLY A 235 -13.15 -4.29 -21.13
N LYS A 236 -12.80 -5.46 -21.68
CA LYS A 236 -11.47 -5.74 -22.22
C LYS A 236 -11.13 -4.79 -23.36
N GLY A 237 -9.86 -4.36 -23.43
CA GLY A 237 -9.39 -3.54 -24.54
C GLY A 237 -8.29 -2.57 -24.15
N ARG A 238 -8.02 -1.65 -25.09
CA ARG A 238 -6.94 -0.68 -24.98
C ARG A 238 -7.47 0.68 -24.58
N TYR A 239 -6.82 1.25 -23.58
CA TYR A 239 -7.14 2.53 -22.98
C TYR A 239 -5.92 3.44 -23.01
N ARG A 240 -6.20 4.74 -22.93
CA ARG A 240 -5.23 5.76 -22.57
C ARG A 240 -5.59 6.25 -21.18
N ILE A 241 -4.58 6.34 -20.35
CA ILE A 241 -4.68 6.82 -18.99
C ILE A 241 -3.85 8.09 -18.93
N ARG A 242 -4.50 9.23 -18.73
CA ARG A 242 -3.85 10.52 -18.52
C ARG A 242 -3.91 10.86 -17.03
N VAL A 243 -2.74 11.07 -16.44
CA VAL A 243 -2.60 11.44 -15.04
C VAL A 243 -2.16 12.89 -14.99
N HIS A 244 -2.92 13.70 -14.27
CA HIS A 244 -2.56 15.05 -13.91
C HIS A 244 -2.20 15.08 -12.43
N TYR A 245 -1.10 15.74 -12.13
CA TYR A 245 -0.60 15.89 -10.78
C TYR A 245 -0.41 17.38 -10.50
N ARG A 246 -0.94 17.80 -9.35
CA ARG A 246 -0.70 19.11 -8.77
C ARG A 246 -0.05 18.91 -7.41
N ARG A 247 1.11 19.53 -7.25
CA ARG A 247 1.88 19.53 -6.00
C ARG A 247 1.06 20.20 -4.89
N PRO A 248 1.26 19.80 -3.63
CA PRO A 248 0.74 20.55 -2.50
C PRO A 248 1.50 21.88 -2.38
N ASP A 249 0.88 22.85 -1.71
CA ASP A 249 1.48 24.18 -1.52
C ASP A 249 2.49 24.21 -0.36
N TYR A 250 2.86 23.04 0.18
CA TYR A 250 3.77 22.84 1.32
C TYR A 250 3.34 23.52 2.63
N ASP A 251 2.16 24.14 2.64
CA ASP A 251 1.46 24.53 3.85
C ASP A 251 0.88 23.29 4.55
N ALA A 252 0.86 23.33 5.87
CA ALA A 252 0.27 22.26 6.67
C ALA A 252 -1.16 21.96 6.18
N TRP A 253 -1.45 20.66 5.96
CA TRP A 253 -2.77 20.15 5.56
C TRP A 253 -3.21 20.47 4.12
N THR A 254 -2.33 20.92 3.24
CA THR A 254 -2.67 21.02 1.80
C THR A 254 -2.49 19.67 1.10
N PRO A 255 -3.56 19.05 0.56
CA PRO A 255 -3.44 17.76 -0.09
C PRO A 255 -2.82 17.90 -1.47
N GLN A 256 -2.06 16.89 -1.88
CA GLN A 256 -1.71 16.71 -3.29
C GLN A 256 -2.96 16.30 -4.08
N HIS A 257 -3.08 16.78 -5.31
CA HIS A 257 -4.22 16.46 -6.16
C HIS A 257 -3.77 15.61 -7.35
N ILE A 258 -4.44 14.48 -7.54
CA ILE A 258 -4.22 13.58 -8.66
C ILE A 258 -5.54 13.42 -9.41
N LEU A 259 -5.53 13.72 -10.72
CA LEU A 259 -6.65 13.47 -11.61
C LEU A 259 -6.27 12.43 -12.65
N LEU A 260 -6.93 11.28 -12.58
CA LEU A 260 -6.78 10.18 -13.50
C LEU A 260 -7.95 10.14 -14.48
N MET A 261 -7.65 10.35 -15.77
CA MET A 261 -8.62 10.24 -16.85
C MET A 261 -8.37 8.97 -17.67
N VAL A 262 -9.40 8.13 -17.80
CA VAL A 262 -9.37 6.90 -18.61
C VAL A 262 -10.28 7.02 -19.81
N TYR A 263 -9.76 6.72 -21.00
CA TYR A 263 -10.57 6.73 -22.22
C TYR A 263 -10.04 5.74 -23.26
N PRO A 264 -10.87 5.28 -24.22
CA PRO A 264 -10.43 4.35 -25.26
C PRO A 264 -9.31 4.95 -26.12
N GLY A 265 -8.27 4.16 -26.40
CA GLY A 265 -7.20 4.61 -27.29
C GLY A 265 -6.14 3.54 -27.52
N ARG A 266 -5.28 3.75 -28.53
CA ARG A 266 -4.22 2.79 -28.86
C ARG A 266 -3.15 2.78 -27.77
N ALA A 267 -2.57 1.61 -27.50
CA ALA A 267 -1.36 1.49 -26.68
C ALA A 267 -0.17 2.15 -27.42
N ARG A 268 -0.01 3.46 -27.23
CA ARG A 268 1.14 4.24 -27.69
C ARG A 268 2.14 4.40 -26.54
N PRO A 269 3.41 4.72 -26.84
CA PRO A 269 4.39 5.09 -25.82
C PRO A 269 3.87 6.19 -24.88
N PRO A 270 4.45 6.33 -23.68
CA PRO A 270 4.19 7.44 -22.78
C PRO A 270 4.40 8.79 -23.48
N VAL A 271 3.49 9.73 -23.22
CA VAL A 271 3.60 11.12 -23.68
C VAL A 271 3.55 12.04 -22.47
N GLU A 272 4.58 12.85 -22.31
CA GLU A 272 4.63 13.89 -21.27
C GLU A 272 4.17 15.21 -21.88
N TYR A 273 3.03 15.73 -21.42
CA TYR A 273 2.51 17.02 -21.89
C TYR A 273 3.02 18.19 -21.07
N ARG A 274 3.33 17.95 -19.79
CA ARG A 274 3.87 18.96 -18.89
C ARG A 274 4.79 18.33 -17.86
N ARG A 275 5.90 19.00 -17.60
CA ARG A 275 6.89 18.65 -16.56
C ARG A 275 6.85 19.70 -15.46
N SER A 276 7.06 19.27 -14.22
CA SER A 276 7.33 20.19 -13.11
C SER A 276 8.66 20.89 -13.36
N PRO A 277 8.79 22.18 -12.98
CA PRO A 277 10.09 22.80 -12.77
C PRO A 277 10.91 21.90 -11.82
N ARG A 278 12.19 21.69 -12.14
CA ARG A 278 13.13 20.98 -11.26
C ARG A 278 13.49 21.84 -10.06
#